data_AF-A0A445F2F7-F1
#
_entry.id   AF-A0A445F2F7-F1
#
_cell.length_a   1.000
_cell.length_b   1.000
_cell.length_c   1.000
_cell.angle_alpha   90.00
_cell.angle_beta   90.00
_cell.angle_gamma   90.00
#
_symmetry.space_group_name_H-M   'P 1'
#
loop_
_entity.id
_entity.type
_entity.pdbx_description
1 polymer ?
#
loop_
_entity_poly.entity_id
_entity_poly.type
_entity_poly.pdbx_seq_one_letter_code
_entity_poly.pdbx_strand_id
1 'polypeptide(L)'
;MSPKKNLISQLHTKKGTWKIVVRVTDLWEVRKQNSKQAIDMVLMDQMNLKIVDNQSEYKVSPIALLVYFVKTTSVKEINHPEIPPNVYMTTPFC
;
A
#
# COMPACT_ATOMS: atom_id res chain seq x y z
N MET A 1 16.33 -12.69 -17.18
CA MET A 1 16.41 -12.29 -15.75
C MET A 1 15.15 -11.51 -15.38
N SER A 2 14.46 -11.87 -14.30
CA SER A 2 13.27 -11.13 -13.85
C SER A 2 13.69 -9.75 -13.31
N PRO A 3 13.00 -8.64 -13.64
CA PRO A 3 13.31 -7.33 -13.09
C PRO A 3 13.22 -7.36 -11.56
N LYS A 4 14.24 -6.83 -10.88
CA LYS A 4 14.28 -6.76 -9.41
C LYS A 4 13.09 -5.96 -8.87
N LYS A 5 12.22 -6.62 -8.10
CA LYS A 5 11.11 -5.99 -7.36
C LYS A 5 11.66 -5.34 -6.08
N ASN A 6 11.03 -4.26 -5.66
CA ASN A 6 11.37 -3.50 -4.45
C ASN A 6 10.36 -3.84 -3.35
N LEU A 7 10.83 -3.86 -2.11
CA LEU A 7 9.99 -3.95 -0.91
C LEU A 7 9.45 -2.57 -0.54
N ILE A 8 8.36 -2.51 0.23
CA ILE A 8 7.84 -1.24 0.72
C ILE A 8 8.88 -0.54 1.61
N SER A 9 9.65 -1.29 2.40
CA SER A 9 10.74 -0.77 3.24
C SER A 9 11.90 -0.13 2.46
N GLN A 10 11.98 -0.36 1.16
CA GLN A 10 13.02 0.20 0.28
C GLN A 10 12.57 1.47 -0.44
N LEU A 11 11.33 1.91 -0.23
CA LEU A 11 10.83 3.14 -0.83
C LEU A 11 11.48 4.35 -0.13
N HIS A 12 11.99 5.29 -0.92
CA HIS A 12 12.62 6.51 -0.41
C HIS A 12 12.69 7.56 -1.53
N THR A 13 12.53 8.85 -1.25
CA THR A 13 12.42 9.90 -2.29
C THR A 13 13.62 10.05 -3.23
N LYS A 14 14.82 9.59 -2.84
CA LYS A 14 16.05 9.74 -3.63
C LYS A 14 16.13 8.85 -4.90
N LYS A 15 15.31 7.81 -5.01
CA LYS A 15 15.31 6.90 -6.17
C LYS A 15 14.24 7.33 -7.16
N GLY A 16 14.54 7.34 -8.46
CA GLY A 16 13.60 7.83 -9.47
C GLY A 16 12.38 6.92 -9.67
N THR A 17 12.61 5.61 -9.81
CA THR A 17 11.54 4.65 -10.16
C THR A 17 11.61 3.42 -9.27
N TRP A 18 10.46 3.06 -8.67
CA TRP A 18 10.27 1.80 -7.97
C TRP A 18 9.32 0.88 -8.74
N LYS A 19 9.56 -0.41 -8.60
CA LYS A 19 8.62 -1.46 -9.00
C LYS A 19 8.32 -2.29 -7.76
N ILE A 20 7.11 -2.23 -7.25
CA ILE A 20 6.66 -2.98 -6.07
C ILE A 20 5.62 -4.02 -6.48
N VAL A 21 5.49 -5.07 -5.68
CA VAL A 21 4.37 -6.01 -5.76
C VAL A 21 3.72 -6.01 -4.39
N VAL A 22 2.44 -5.69 -4.39
CA VAL A 22 1.66 -5.47 -3.17
C VAL A 22 0.25 -6.01 -3.37
N ARG A 23 -0.38 -6.40 -2.28
CA ARG A 23 -1.81 -6.71 -2.22
C ARG A 23 -2.54 -5.46 -1.72
N VAL A 24 -3.66 -5.12 -2.35
CA VAL A 24 -4.61 -4.16 -1.80
C VAL A 24 -5.42 -4.90 -0.74
N THR A 25 -5.29 -4.50 0.53
CA THR A 25 -6.00 -5.18 1.63
C THR A 25 -7.29 -4.49 2.01
N ASP A 26 -7.34 -3.16 1.85
CA ASP A 26 -8.51 -2.34 2.16
C ASP A 26 -8.60 -1.17 1.19
N LEU A 27 -9.83 -0.79 0.85
CA LEU A 27 -10.19 0.41 0.08
C LEU A 27 -11.05 1.26 1.01
N TRP A 28 -10.52 2.37 1.52
CA TRP A 28 -11.13 3.04 2.67
C TRP A 28 -12.29 3.95 2.25
N GLU A 29 -12.10 4.87 1.29
CA GLU A 29 -13.18 5.79 0.89
C GLU A 29 -12.86 6.53 -0.42
N VAL A 30 -13.89 6.78 -1.25
CA VAL A 30 -13.78 7.74 -2.37
C VAL A 30 -14.02 9.14 -1.82
N ARG A 31 -12.97 9.90 -1.52
CA ARG A 31 -13.10 11.29 -1.07
C ARG A 31 -13.39 12.19 -2.27
N LYS A 32 -14.43 13.01 -2.17
CA LYS A 32 -14.74 14.07 -3.16
C LYS A 32 -14.55 15.44 -2.53
N GLN A 33 -13.47 16.12 -2.88
CA GLN A 33 -13.21 17.50 -2.45
C GLN A 33 -13.03 18.40 -3.67
N ASN A 34 -13.83 19.47 -3.76
CA ASN A 34 -13.70 20.50 -4.81
C ASN A 34 -13.56 19.91 -6.23
N SER A 35 -14.44 18.98 -6.59
CA SER A 35 -14.46 18.25 -7.88
C SER A 35 -13.36 17.19 -8.09
N LYS A 36 -12.37 17.08 -7.19
CA LYS A 36 -11.37 16.00 -7.23
C LYS A 36 -11.89 14.79 -6.47
N GLN A 37 -11.79 13.62 -7.10
CA GLN A 37 -12.08 12.32 -6.49
C GLN A 37 -10.75 11.60 -6.23
N ALA A 38 -10.55 11.12 -5.00
CA ALA A 38 -9.39 10.35 -4.59
C ALA A 38 -9.85 9.07 -3.87
N ILE A 39 -9.08 7.99 -3.97
CA ILE A 39 -9.33 6.73 -3.27
C ILE A 39 -8.12 6.43 -2.41
N ASP A 40 -8.35 6.28 -1.12
CA ASP A 40 -7.31 5.87 -0.18
C ASP A 40 -7.25 4.34 -0.12
N MET A 41 -6.05 3.79 -0.22
CA MET A 41 -5.82 2.33 -0.29
C MET A 41 -4.77 1.90 0.72
N VAL A 42 -4.95 0.71 1.28
CA VAL A 42 -3.94 0.05 2.10
C VAL A 42 -3.20 -0.98 1.25
N LEU A 43 -1.89 -0.78 1.09
CA LEU A 43 -1.01 -1.66 0.33
C LEU A 43 -0.15 -2.49 1.28
N MET A 44 -0.13 -3.81 1.08
CA MET A 44 0.64 -4.75 1.88
C MET A 44 1.64 -5.51 0.99
N ASP A 45 2.91 -5.60 1.39
CA ASP A 45 3.90 -6.46 0.74
C ASP A 45 4.04 -7.83 1.43
N GLN A 46 4.91 -8.68 0.87
CA GLN A 46 5.21 -10.02 1.40
C GLN A 46 5.75 -10.04 2.84
N MET A 47 6.25 -8.91 3.35
CA MET A 47 6.72 -8.78 4.73
C MET A 47 5.61 -8.34 5.69
N ASN A 48 4.35 -8.29 5.22
CA ASN A 48 3.19 -7.75 5.94
C ASN A 48 3.33 -6.26 6.29
N LEU A 49 4.21 -5.53 5.60
CA LEU A 49 4.40 -4.10 5.82
C LEU A 49 3.30 -3.34 5.08
N LYS A 50 2.65 -2.39 5.76
CA LYS A 50 1.51 -1.64 5.19
C LYS A 50 1.90 -0.19 4.86
N ILE A 51 1.34 0.37 3.79
CA ILE A 51 1.28 1.83 3.58
C ILE A 51 -0.17 2.24 3.81
N VAL A 52 -0.39 3.24 4.69
CA VAL A 52 -1.70 3.74 5.09
C VAL A 52 -1.65 5.27 5.09
N ASP A 53 -2.66 5.93 4.50
CA ASP A 53 -2.91 7.35 4.75
C ASP A 53 -3.73 7.49 6.04
N ASN A 54 -3.22 8.22 7.03
CA ASN A 54 -3.85 8.31 8.34
C ASN A 54 -4.08 9.77 8.75
N GLN A 55 -5.33 10.21 8.76
CA GLN A 55 -5.76 11.48 9.36
C GLN A 55 -6.36 11.31 10.77
N SER A 56 -6.50 10.08 11.28
CA SER A 56 -7.07 9.77 12.60
C SER A 56 -6.47 8.45 13.14
N GLU A 57 -5.43 8.60 13.95
CA GLU A 57 -4.66 7.60 14.69
C GLU A 57 -5.16 6.14 14.68
N TYR A 58 -4.38 5.24 14.07
CA TYR A 58 -4.11 3.85 14.46
C TYR A 58 -2.91 3.38 13.61
N LYS A 59 -1.72 3.34 14.22
CA LYS A 59 -0.46 3.01 13.55
C LYS A 59 -0.35 1.50 13.32
N VAL A 60 -0.34 1.07 12.05
CA VAL A 60 -0.06 -0.34 11.69
C VAL A 60 1.26 -0.48 10.91
N SER A 61 1.98 0.62 10.62
CA SER A 61 3.29 0.56 9.95
C SER A 61 4.21 1.70 10.37
N PRO A 62 5.53 1.44 10.58
CA PRO A 62 6.52 2.46 10.91
C PRO A 62 6.89 3.39 9.74
N ILE A 63 6.32 3.17 8.54
CA ILE A 63 6.68 3.95 7.35
C ILE A 63 5.85 5.22 7.25
N ALA A 64 6.53 6.36 7.37
CA ALA A 64 5.99 7.70 7.21
C ALA A 64 5.96 8.16 5.74
N LEU A 65 5.61 7.28 4.80
CA LEU A 65 5.57 7.60 3.37
C LEU A 65 4.16 7.42 2.81
N LEU A 66 3.71 8.41 2.04
CA LEU A 66 2.51 8.34 1.21
C LEU A 66 2.91 8.08 -0.25
N VAL A 67 2.19 7.17 -0.92
CA VAL A 67 2.41 6.86 -2.33
C VAL A 67 1.23 7.38 -3.14
N TYR A 68 1.52 8.29 -4.07
CA TYR A 68 0.53 8.83 -4.99
C TYR A 68 0.68 8.19 -6.37
N PHE A 69 -0.45 7.83 -6.97
CA PHE A 69 -0.48 7.40 -8.36
C PHE A 69 -0.58 8.61 -9.27
N VAL A 70 0.37 8.72 -10.19
CA VAL A 70 0.46 9.78 -11.19
C VAL A 70 0.19 9.20 -12.57
N LYS A 71 0.08 10.06 -13.60
CA LYS A 71 -0.23 9.62 -14.97
C LYS A 71 0.76 8.58 -15.54
N THR A 72 1.99 8.55 -15.03
CA THR A 72 3.04 7.62 -15.46
C THR A 72 3.08 6.32 -14.63
N THR A 73 2.23 6.19 -13.60
CA THR A 73 2.13 4.96 -12.80
C THR A 73 1.50 3.84 -13.62
N SER A 74 2.17 2.69 -13.69
CA SER A 74 1.64 1.48 -14.33
C SER A 74 1.24 0.45 -13.27
N VAL A 75 -0.01 -0.01 -13.32
CA VAL A 75 -0.55 -1.05 -12.43
C VAL A 75 -0.98 -2.23 -13.28
N LYS A 76 -0.61 -3.44 -12.86
CA LYS A 76 -1.03 -4.68 -13.50
C LYS A 76 -1.35 -5.71 -12.43
N GLU A 77 -2.49 -6.36 -12.57
CA GLU A 77 -2.87 -7.50 -11.74
C GLU A 77 -1.97 -8.69 -12.06
N ILE A 78 -1.46 -9.34 -11.02
CA ILE A 78 -0.63 -10.53 -11.14
C ILE A 78 -1.03 -11.54 -10.06
N ASN A 79 -0.93 -12.83 -10.39
CA ASN A 79 -1.00 -13.88 -9.38
C ASN A 79 0.34 -13.92 -8.62
N HIS A 80 0.32 -13.70 -7.30
CA HIS A 80 1.51 -13.65 -6.47
C HIS A 80 1.25 -14.30 -5.09
N PRO A 81 1.32 -15.64 -4.99
CA PRO A 81 0.93 -16.37 -3.78
C PRO A 81 1.82 -16.09 -2.56
N GLU A 82 3.03 -15.55 -2.76
CA GLU A 82 3.96 -15.20 -1.67
C GLU A 82 3.47 -14.02 -0.80
N ILE A 83 2.53 -13.21 -1.28
CA ILE A 83 1.91 -12.19 -0.42
C ILE A 83 0.72 -12.85 0.28
N PRO A 84 0.74 -13.01 1.61
CA PRO A 84 -0.31 -13.70 2.34
C PRO A 84 -1.67 -12.99 2.23
N PRO A 85 -2.79 -13.71 2.41
CA PRO A 85 -4.09 -13.08 2.61
C PRO A 85 -4.13 -12.25 3.90
N ASN A 86 -5.06 -11.28 3.98
CA ASN A 86 -5.19 -10.45 5.16
C ASN A 86 -5.53 -11.32 6.37
N VAL A 87 -4.67 -11.33 7.39
CA VAL A 87 -4.89 -12.07 8.65
C VAL A 87 -5.44 -11.09 9.66
N TYR A 88 -6.74 -11.21 9.96
CA TYR A 88 -7.38 -10.44 11.02
C TYR A 88 -7.15 -11.15 12.36
N MET A 89 -6.27 -10.62 13.21
CA MET A 89 -6.23 -11.00 14.62
C MET A 89 -7.31 -10.23 15.37
N THR A 90 -8.51 -10.79 15.43
CA THR A 90 -9.56 -10.27 16.31
C THR A 90 -9.23 -10.69 17.74
N THR A 91 -8.85 -9.74 18.59
CA THR A 91 -8.81 -9.96 20.04
C THR A 91 -10.24 -9.85 20.58
N PRO A 92 -10.79 -10.89 21.24
CA PRO A 92 -12.08 -10.77 21.88
C PRO A 92 -12.00 -9.73 23.01
N PHE A 93 -12.98 -8.83 23.08
CA PHE A 93 -13.18 -7.97 24.24
C PHE A 93 -13.73 -8.83 25.38
N CYS A 94 -12.99 -8.91 26.49
CA CYS A 94 -13.47 -9.45 27.77
C CYS A 94 -14.01 -8.31 28.63
#